data_AF-A0A2A2EVV7-F1
#
_entry.id   AF-A0A2A2EVV7-F1
#
_cell.length_a   1.000
_cell.length_b   1.000
_cell.length_c   1.000
_cell.angle_alpha   90.00
_cell.angle_beta   90.00
_cell.angle_gamma   90.00
#
_symmetry.space_group_name_H-M   'P 1'
#
loop_
_entity.id
_entity.type
_entity.pdbx_description
1 polymer ?
#
loop_
_entity_poly.entity_id
_entity_poly.type
_entity_poly.pdbx_seq_one_letter_code
_entity_poly.pdbx_strand_id
1 'polypeptide(L)'
;MRPITRRGLLWGSLYVLMALLPLGIALLSPPQETRGLLGATGVMFGLLALGVFGMQVVISGRHRWFAESVGFDNILQFHRQTGLLALWLVLLHPLLIFAADPSYLEFLDPRDDTLRAFALVGLLGASVVLIVSSLWRVQLGLSYEWWRLRRRPWQVVDNQPALGDATTLTHEAELPLKVIHVLSDPPAGWQGEEGYIDKALLERCLPQDDGQREYFICGPPPMMNASECALIELGVPATRLTSDRFAIV
;
A
#
# COMPACT_ATOMS: atom_id res chain seq x y z
N MET A 1 -20.81 -10.98 -13.70
CA MET A 1 -19.63 -10.42 -13.01
C MET A 1 -18.91 -11.52 -12.25
N ARG A 2 -17.57 -11.54 -12.25
CA ARG A 2 -16.80 -12.50 -11.43
C ARG A 2 -17.06 -12.25 -9.93
N PRO A 3 -17.06 -13.28 -9.07
CA PRO A 3 -17.36 -13.15 -7.64
C PRO A 3 -16.40 -12.18 -6.92
N ILE A 4 -15.13 -12.14 -7.32
CA ILE A 4 -14.13 -11.17 -6.83
C ILE A 4 -14.54 -9.74 -7.15
N THR A 5 -14.97 -9.45 -8.38
CA THR A 5 -15.40 -8.10 -8.78
C THR A 5 -16.62 -7.61 -7.99
N ARG A 6 -17.58 -8.50 -7.72
CA ARG A 6 -18.76 -8.17 -6.89
C ARG A 6 -18.37 -7.84 -5.45
N ARG A 7 -17.45 -8.60 -4.86
CA ARG A 7 -16.92 -8.35 -3.51
C ARG A 7 -16.11 -7.05 -3.45
N GLY A 8 -15.26 -6.81 -4.44
CA GLY A 8 -14.50 -5.57 -4.56
C GLY A 8 -15.40 -4.34 -4.66
N LEU A 9 -16.46 -4.39 -5.48
CA LEU A 9 -17.45 -3.31 -5.57
C LEU A 9 -18.20 -3.09 -4.26
N LEU A 10 -18.62 -4.17 -3.58
CA LEU A 10 -19.31 -4.05 -2.29
C LEU A 10 -18.42 -3.35 -1.25
N TRP A 11 -17.17 -3.79 -1.12
CA TRP A 11 -16.22 -3.20 -0.19
C TRP A 11 -15.83 -1.77 -0.56
N GLY A 12 -15.64 -1.49 -1.84
CA GLY A 12 -15.39 -0.14 -2.34
C GLY A 12 -16.54 0.82 -2.03
N SER A 13 -17.79 0.38 -2.24
CA SER A 13 -18.98 1.17 -1.89
C SER A 13 -19.09 1.41 -0.38
N LEU A 14 -18.84 0.38 0.44
CA LEU A 14 -18.85 0.52 1.90
C LEU A 14 -17.76 1.47 2.39
N TYR A 15 -16.56 1.39 1.80
CA TYR A 15 -15.48 2.33 2.07
C TYR A 15 -15.91 3.77 1.80
N VAL A 16 -16.46 4.04 0.60
CA VAL A 16 -16.89 5.39 0.21
C VAL A 16 -17.98 5.91 1.14
N LEU A 17 -18.97 5.07 1.48
CA LEU A 17 -20.04 5.42 2.42
C LEU A 17 -19.47 5.82 3.79
N MET A 18 -18.56 5.02 4.34
CA MET A 18 -17.95 5.26 5.65
C MET A 18 -17.02 6.48 5.65
N ALA A 19 -16.26 6.67 4.58
CA ALA A 19 -15.38 7.83 4.43
C ALA A 19 -16.16 9.14 4.30
N LEU A 20 -17.34 9.11 3.64
CA LEU A 20 -18.21 10.28 3.49
C LEU A 20 -19.09 10.54 4.73
N LEU A 21 -19.16 9.61 5.69
CA LEU A 21 -20.09 9.70 6.81
C LEU A 21 -19.96 11.00 7.62
N PRO A 22 -18.77 11.46 8.06
CA PRO A 22 -18.66 12.70 8.84
C PRO A 22 -19.13 13.93 8.06
N LEU A 23 -18.81 13.98 6.77
CA LEU A 23 -19.24 15.05 5.86
C LEU A 23 -20.75 15.00 5.64
N GLY A 24 -21.32 13.82 5.41
CA GLY A 24 -22.75 13.63 5.24
C GLY A 24 -23.56 14.07 6.46
N ILE A 25 -23.08 13.73 7.67
CA ILE A 25 -23.70 14.19 8.94
C ILE A 25 -23.67 15.71 9.04
N ALA A 26 -22.54 16.33 8.69
CA ALA A 26 -22.42 17.79 8.73
C ALA A 26 -23.38 18.49 7.75
N LEU A 27 -23.62 17.90 6.56
CA LEU A 27 -24.56 18.44 5.57
C LEU A 27 -26.03 18.34 5.99
N LEU A 28 -26.38 17.46 6.93
CA LEU A 28 -27.72 17.36 7.49
C LEU A 28 -27.99 18.41 8.59
N SER A 29 -26.94 19.01 9.14
CA SER A 29 -27.05 20.06 10.14
C SER A 29 -27.27 21.41 9.44
N PRO A 30 -28.21 22.26 9.90
CA PRO A 30 -28.42 23.56 9.28
C PRO A 30 -27.11 24.36 9.30
N PRO A 31 -26.74 25.06 8.20
CA PRO A 31 -25.51 25.82 8.16
C PRO A 31 -25.51 26.87 9.28
N GLN A 32 -24.63 26.70 10.26
CA GLN A 32 -24.37 27.74 11.26
C GLN A 32 -23.28 28.72 10.78
N GLU A 33 -22.69 28.49 9.59
CA GLU A 33 -21.46 29.17 9.21
C GLU A 33 -21.71 30.52 8.53
N THR A 34 -21.18 31.56 9.18
CA THR A 34 -20.85 32.88 8.64
C THR A 34 -19.58 32.85 7.77
N ARG A 35 -18.97 31.69 7.54
CA ARG A 35 -17.71 31.52 6.81
C ARG A 35 -17.99 31.51 5.30
N GLY A 36 -17.22 32.27 4.53
CA GLY A 36 -17.33 32.29 3.07
C GLY A 36 -17.07 30.91 2.43
N LEU A 37 -17.39 30.77 1.13
CA LEU A 37 -17.28 29.51 0.38
C LEU A 37 -15.93 28.78 0.56
N LEU A 38 -14.84 29.54 0.61
CA LEU A 38 -13.49 29.00 0.78
C LEU A 38 -13.30 28.33 2.15
N GLY A 39 -13.80 28.96 3.22
CA GLY A 39 -13.74 28.42 4.58
C GLY A 39 -14.60 27.17 4.71
N ALA A 40 -15.82 27.20 4.17
CA ALA A 40 -16.71 26.04 4.13
C ALA A 40 -16.05 24.86 3.40
N THR A 41 -15.38 25.11 2.27
CA THR A 41 -14.61 24.09 1.52
C THR A 41 -13.48 23.51 2.37
N GLY A 42 -12.76 24.36 3.10
CA GLY A 42 -11.73 23.94 4.05
C GLY A 42 -12.29 22.99 5.11
N VAL A 43 -13.43 23.32 5.74
CA VAL A 43 -14.09 22.45 6.73
C VAL A 43 -14.52 21.12 6.10
N MET A 44 -15.11 21.13 4.90
CA MET A 44 -15.52 19.91 4.20
C MET A 44 -14.33 18.98 3.91
N PHE A 45 -13.17 19.53 3.52
CA PHE A 45 -11.95 18.75 3.32
C PHE A 45 -11.45 18.13 4.63
N GLY A 46 -11.54 18.85 5.74
CA GLY A 46 -11.21 18.31 7.07
C GLY A 46 -12.11 17.15 7.49
N LEU A 47 -13.43 17.27 7.27
CA LEU A 47 -14.39 16.21 7.57
C LEU A 47 -14.21 14.98 6.68
N LEU A 48 -13.93 15.18 5.39
CA LEU A 48 -13.61 14.09 4.47
C LEU A 48 -12.29 13.42 4.85
N ALA A 49 -11.26 14.21 5.19
CA ALA A 49 -9.99 13.69 5.67
C ALA A 49 -10.16 12.81 6.90
N LEU A 50 -10.99 13.22 7.86
CA LEU A 50 -11.30 12.44 9.06
C LEU A 50 -11.88 11.06 8.71
N GLY A 51 -12.84 11.00 7.79
CA GLY A 51 -13.43 9.74 7.35
C GLY A 51 -12.45 8.83 6.61
N VAL A 52 -11.69 9.40 5.66
CA VAL A 52 -10.64 8.66 4.91
C VAL A 52 -9.56 8.14 5.86
N PHE A 53 -9.12 8.95 6.83
CA PHE A 53 -8.09 8.59 7.81
C PHE A 53 -8.58 7.49 8.76
N GLY A 54 -9.81 7.59 9.28
CA GLY A 54 -10.41 6.51 10.08
C GLY A 54 -10.43 5.18 9.33
N MET A 55 -10.68 5.23 8.03
CA MET A 55 -10.72 4.03 7.19
C MET A 55 -9.33 3.42 6.91
N GLN A 56 -8.23 4.17 7.10
CA GLN A 56 -6.85 3.67 6.96
C GLN A 56 -6.54 2.51 7.90
N VAL A 57 -7.15 2.48 9.09
CA VAL A 57 -6.96 1.40 10.07
C VAL A 57 -7.52 0.08 9.54
N VAL A 58 -8.71 0.13 8.97
CA VAL A 58 -9.44 -1.06 8.48
C VAL A 58 -8.75 -1.63 7.23
N ILE A 59 -8.24 -0.76 6.35
CA ILE A 59 -7.58 -1.20 5.09
C ILE A 59 -6.09 -1.50 5.26
N SER A 60 -5.56 -1.59 6.49
CA SER A 60 -4.12 -1.77 6.76
C SER A 60 -3.54 -3.15 6.41
N GLY A 61 -4.25 -4.00 5.65
CA GLY A 61 -3.82 -5.37 5.29
C GLY A 61 -3.75 -6.37 6.45
N ARG A 62 -3.91 -5.90 7.69
CA ARG A 62 -3.78 -6.70 8.93
C ARG A 62 -4.98 -7.59 9.21
N HIS A 63 -6.12 -7.30 8.59
CA HIS A 63 -7.36 -8.04 8.79
C HIS A 63 -7.53 -9.10 7.70
N ARG A 64 -7.21 -10.36 8.04
CA ARG A 64 -7.24 -11.51 7.11
C ARG A 64 -8.58 -11.66 6.39
N TRP A 65 -9.69 -11.45 7.11
CA TRP A 65 -11.06 -11.55 6.56
C TRP A 65 -11.36 -10.54 5.44
N PHE A 66 -10.64 -9.42 5.40
CA PHE A 66 -10.74 -8.42 4.33
C PHE A 66 -9.78 -8.77 3.17
N ALA A 67 -8.54 -9.13 3.52
CA ALA A 67 -7.46 -9.47 2.59
C ALA A 67 -7.81 -10.61 1.62
N GLU A 68 -8.43 -11.68 2.13
CA GLU A 68 -8.81 -12.85 1.34
C GLU A 68 -9.89 -12.56 0.28
N SER A 69 -10.62 -11.44 0.39
CA SER A 69 -11.76 -11.15 -0.47
C SER A 69 -11.45 -10.30 -1.71
N VAL A 70 -10.39 -9.48 -1.66
CA VAL A 70 -10.00 -8.51 -2.71
C VAL A 70 -8.56 -8.73 -3.20
N GLY A 71 -7.74 -9.46 -2.44
CA GLY A 71 -6.32 -9.67 -2.73
C GLY A 71 -5.44 -8.71 -1.94
N PHE A 72 -4.33 -9.23 -1.41
CA PHE A 72 -3.43 -8.49 -0.52
C PHE A 72 -2.79 -7.29 -1.20
N ASP A 73 -2.30 -7.45 -2.42
CA ASP A 73 -1.66 -6.40 -3.23
C ASP A 73 -2.60 -5.24 -3.52
N ASN A 74 -3.83 -5.56 -3.94
CA ASN A 74 -4.85 -4.54 -4.22
C ASN A 74 -5.15 -3.70 -2.97
N ILE A 75 -5.21 -4.33 -1.79
CA ILE A 75 -5.47 -3.64 -0.53
C ILE A 75 -4.29 -2.76 -0.13
N LEU A 76 -3.06 -3.23 -0.31
CA LEU A 76 -1.87 -2.44 0.00
C LEU A 76 -1.74 -1.22 -0.92
N GLN A 77 -2.00 -1.40 -2.22
CA GLN A 77 -2.03 -0.30 -3.19
C GLN A 77 -3.16 0.68 -2.87
N PHE A 78 -4.35 0.18 -2.52
CA PHE A 78 -5.49 1.00 -2.14
C PHE A 78 -5.21 1.80 -0.85
N HIS A 79 -4.60 1.17 0.18
CA HIS A 79 -4.14 1.84 1.39
C HIS A 79 -3.17 2.97 1.08
N ARG A 80 -2.18 2.74 0.20
CA ARG A 80 -1.23 3.78 -0.22
C ARG A 80 -1.92 4.94 -0.93
N GLN A 81 -2.75 4.65 -1.94
CA GLN A 81 -3.42 5.70 -2.73
C GLN A 81 -4.38 6.52 -1.87
N THR A 82 -5.18 5.87 -1.03
CA THR A 82 -6.10 6.56 -0.12
C THR A 82 -5.36 7.30 1.01
N GLY A 83 -4.19 6.83 1.43
CA GLY A 83 -3.30 7.55 2.34
C GLY A 83 -2.74 8.83 1.73
N LEU A 84 -2.34 8.79 0.45
CA LEU A 84 -1.93 10.00 -0.29
C LEU A 84 -3.09 10.99 -0.48
N LEU A 85 -4.31 10.50 -0.75
CA LEU A 85 -5.50 11.35 -0.79
C LEU A 85 -5.75 12.01 0.58
N ALA A 86 -5.70 11.23 1.67
CA ALA A 86 -5.87 11.75 3.02
C ALA A 86 -4.84 12.84 3.33
N LEU A 87 -3.57 12.64 2.94
CA LEU A 87 -2.51 13.62 3.10
C LEU A 87 -2.86 14.95 2.43
N TRP A 88 -3.29 14.93 1.17
CA TRP A 88 -3.69 16.15 0.46
C TRP A 88 -4.87 16.84 1.13
N LEU A 89 -5.89 16.10 1.57
CA LEU A 89 -7.05 16.66 2.27
C LEU A 89 -6.66 17.30 3.61
N VAL A 90 -5.82 16.62 4.41
CA VAL A 90 -5.33 17.12 5.70
C VAL A 90 -4.49 18.39 5.53
N LEU A 91 -3.67 18.49 4.48
CA LEU A 91 -2.86 19.69 4.21
C LEU A 91 -3.70 20.83 3.64
N LEU A 92 -4.60 20.55 2.70
CA LEU A 92 -5.47 21.56 2.10
C LEU A 92 -6.46 22.14 3.12
N HIS A 93 -6.90 21.37 4.11
CA HIS A 93 -7.82 21.83 5.15
C HIS A 93 -7.35 23.12 5.86
N PRO A 94 -6.23 23.16 6.62
CA PRO A 94 -5.78 24.37 7.30
C PRO A 94 -5.36 25.46 6.33
N LEU A 95 -4.80 25.11 5.15
CA LEU A 95 -4.43 26.10 4.13
C LEU A 95 -5.64 26.89 3.62
N LEU A 96 -6.76 26.21 3.36
CA LEU A 96 -8.00 26.84 2.92
C LEU A 96 -8.64 27.67 4.04
N ILE A 97 -8.57 27.21 5.29
CA ILE A 97 -9.06 27.97 6.45
C ILE A 97 -8.27 29.27 6.63
N PHE A 98 -6.94 29.21 6.62
CA PHE A 98 -6.09 30.42 6.74
C PHE A 98 -6.22 31.35 5.54
N ALA A 99 -6.41 30.82 4.33
CA ALA A 99 -6.64 31.64 3.15
C ALA A 99 -8.03 32.31 3.14
N ALA A 100 -9.04 31.67 3.75
CA ALA A 100 -10.38 32.23 3.87
C ALA A 100 -10.44 33.35 4.90
N ASP A 101 -9.75 33.20 6.02
CA ASP A 101 -9.68 34.23 7.06
C ASP A 101 -8.31 34.19 7.77
N PRO A 102 -7.41 35.15 7.47
CA PRO A 102 -6.08 35.22 8.09
C PRO A 102 -6.10 35.43 9.61
N SER A 103 -7.22 35.89 10.20
CA SER A 103 -7.33 36.04 11.66
C SER A 103 -7.16 34.71 12.39
N TYR A 104 -7.42 33.57 11.74
CA TYR A 104 -7.14 32.25 12.31
C TYR A 104 -5.66 32.01 12.62
N LEU A 105 -4.72 32.83 12.10
CA LEU A 105 -3.31 32.76 12.50
C LEU A 105 -3.08 33.27 13.93
N GLU A 106 -3.94 34.16 14.44
CA GLU A 106 -3.91 34.60 15.84
C GLU A 106 -4.15 33.43 16.80
N PHE A 107 -4.80 32.36 16.32
CA PHE A 107 -4.95 31.14 17.10
C PHE A 107 -3.62 30.42 17.35
N LEU A 108 -2.55 30.76 16.64
CA LEU A 108 -1.22 30.21 16.88
C LEU A 108 -0.38 31.09 17.83
N ASP A 109 -0.85 32.28 18.21
CA ASP A 109 -0.12 33.17 19.11
C ASP A 109 -0.26 32.71 20.57
N PRO A 110 0.84 32.34 21.25
CA PRO A 110 0.81 31.94 22.66
C PRO A 110 0.46 33.08 23.62
N ARG A 111 0.43 34.34 23.16
CA ARG A 111 0.11 35.50 24.02
C ARG A 111 -1.38 35.63 24.32
N ASP A 112 -2.25 35.13 23.44
CA ASP A 112 -3.70 35.16 23.61
C ASP A 112 -4.16 34.01 24.52
N ASP A 113 -3.88 32.77 24.09
CA ASP A 113 -4.12 31.56 24.88
C ASP A 113 -2.95 30.59 24.71
N THR A 114 -2.11 30.52 25.75
CA THR A 114 -0.91 29.69 25.76
C THR A 114 -1.20 28.21 25.50
N LEU A 115 -2.22 27.63 26.14
CA LEU A 115 -2.49 26.19 26.05
C LEU A 115 -3.02 25.84 24.66
N ARG A 116 -3.95 26.65 24.14
CA ARG A 116 -4.53 26.48 22.81
C ARG A 116 -3.46 26.61 21.73
N ALA A 117 -2.63 27.64 21.80
CA ALA A 117 -1.55 27.88 20.84
C ALA A 117 -0.53 26.75 20.84
N PHE A 118 -0.03 26.31 22.00
CA PHE A 118 0.93 25.21 22.07
C PHE A 118 0.34 23.88 21.57
N ALA A 119 -0.93 23.60 21.86
CA ALA A 119 -1.59 22.40 21.35
C ALA A 119 -1.71 22.41 19.82
N LEU A 120 -2.11 23.53 19.22
CA LEU A 120 -2.24 23.68 17.77
C LEU A 120 -0.88 23.64 17.06
N VAL A 121 0.10 24.40 17.55
CA VAL A 121 1.47 24.39 17.01
C VAL A 121 2.10 23.01 17.15
N GLY A 122 1.90 22.35 18.30
CA GLY A 122 2.35 20.99 18.55
C GLY A 122 1.72 19.98 17.59
N LEU A 123 0.40 20.05 17.37
CA LEU A 123 -0.31 19.16 16.43
C LEU A 123 0.15 19.37 14.98
N LEU A 124 0.29 20.63 14.54
CA LEU A 124 0.78 20.96 13.20
C LEU A 124 2.23 20.46 13.03
N GLY A 125 3.10 20.76 14.00
CA GLY A 125 4.49 20.32 14.00
C GLY A 125 4.62 18.79 13.98
N ALA A 126 3.87 18.10 14.85
CA ALA A 126 3.84 16.63 14.88
C ALA A 126 3.33 16.04 13.57
N SER A 127 2.32 16.66 12.95
CA SER A 127 1.81 16.24 11.64
C SER A 127 2.87 16.39 10.55
N VAL A 128 3.59 17.52 10.50
CA VAL A 128 4.70 17.73 9.56
C VAL A 128 5.80 16.70 9.78
N VAL A 129 6.21 16.45 11.02
CA VAL A 129 7.22 15.44 11.36
C VAL A 129 6.77 14.04 10.91
N LEU A 130 5.51 13.67 11.15
CA LEU A 130 4.95 12.39 10.72
C LEU A 130 4.93 12.27 9.19
N ILE A 131 4.52 13.31 8.48
CA ILE A 131 4.47 13.33 7.01
C ILE A 131 5.88 13.22 6.42
N VAL A 132 6.82 14.04 6.88
CA VAL A 132 8.20 14.05 6.40
C VAL A 132 8.89 12.71 6.67
N SER A 133 8.76 12.17 7.89
CA SER A 133 9.33 10.86 8.24
C SER A 133 8.68 9.70 7.47
N SER A 134 7.42 9.83 7.07
CA SER A 134 6.72 8.83 6.26
C SER A 134 7.15 8.87 4.78
N LEU A 135 7.21 10.06 4.17
CA LEU A 135 7.55 10.23 2.75
C LEU A 135 9.05 10.04 2.47
N TRP A 136 9.92 10.53 3.36
CA TRP A 136 11.38 10.45 3.21
C TRP A 136 12.01 9.33 4.04
N ARG A 137 11.25 8.28 4.39
CA ARG A 137 11.72 7.22 5.29
C ARG A 137 13.09 6.64 4.90
N VAL A 138 13.31 6.43 3.59
CA VAL A 138 14.51 5.80 3.04
C VAL A 138 15.69 6.77 3.06
N GLN A 139 15.46 8.03 2.67
CA GLN A 139 16.47 9.08 2.66
C GLN A 139 16.89 9.49 4.07
N LEU A 140 15.97 9.42 5.04
CA LEU A 140 16.24 9.65 6.46
C LEU A 140 16.95 8.46 7.14
N GLY A 141 17.22 7.38 6.40
CA GLY A 141 17.87 6.20 6.94
C GLY A 141 17.08 5.52 8.07
N LEU A 142 15.75 5.69 8.10
CA LEU A 142 14.91 5.08 9.12
C LEU A 142 14.88 3.57 8.88
N SER A 143 15.73 2.84 9.60
CA SER A 143 15.82 1.40 9.43
C SER A 143 14.48 0.76 9.83
N TYR A 144 13.96 -0.06 8.92
CA TYR A 144 12.74 -0.82 9.14
C TYR A 144 12.89 -1.78 10.33
N GLU A 145 14.09 -2.34 10.52
CA GLU A 145 14.39 -3.28 11.59
C GLU A 145 14.29 -2.65 12.97
N TRP A 146 14.83 -1.44 13.15
CA TRP A 146 14.72 -0.70 14.42
C TRP A 146 13.28 -0.32 14.72
N TRP A 147 12.51 0.04 13.69
CA TRP A 147 11.08 0.30 13.85
C TRP A 147 10.29 -0.97 14.21
N ARG A 148 10.60 -2.10 13.57
CA ARG A 148 10.00 -3.42 13.85
C ARG A 148 10.28 -3.88 15.27
N LEU A 149 11.55 -3.86 15.69
CA LEU A 149 12.00 -4.27 17.04
C LEU A 149 11.32 -3.42 18.13
N ARG A 150 11.16 -2.12 17.91
CA ARG A 150 10.52 -1.21 18.88
C ARG A 150 9.01 -1.44 19.02
N ARG A 151 8.32 -1.92 17.96
CA ARG A 151 6.86 -2.10 17.97
C ARG A 151 6.40 -3.54 18.27
N ARG A 152 7.32 -4.51 18.32
CA ARG A 152 7.05 -5.90 18.75
C ARG A 152 8.31 -6.55 19.36
N PRO A 153 8.35 -6.86 20.67
CA PRO A 153 9.35 -7.76 21.23
C PRO A 153 9.16 -9.24 20.85
N TRP A 154 8.11 -9.58 20.08
CA TRP A 154 7.73 -10.97 19.79
C TRP A 154 7.57 -11.20 18.29
N GLN A 155 8.16 -12.31 17.84
CA GLN A 155 8.35 -12.79 16.46
C GLN A 155 9.59 -12.26 15.75
N VAL A 156 10.75 -12.60 16.31
CA VAL A 156 11.72 -13.34 15.49
C VAL A 156 11.05 -14.70 15.24
N VAL A 157 10.23 -14.79 14.19
CA VAL A 157 10.11 -16.09 13.53
C VAL A 157 11.42 -16.18 12.78
N ASP A 158 12.35 -16.89 13.40
CA ASP A 158 13.57 -17.29 12.74
C ASP A 158 13.11 -18.08 11.52
N ASN A 159 13.12 -17.45 10.34
CA ASN A 159 13.00 -18.17 9.07
C ASN A 159 14.40 -18.73 8.75
N GLN A 160 15.03 -19.37 9.73
CA GLN A 160 15.81 -20.55 9.45
C GLN A 160 14.80 -21.46 8.75
N PRO A 161 14.97 -21.80 7.47
CA PRO A 161 14.31 -22.98 6.96
C PRO A 161 14.92 -24.13 7.76
N ALA A 162 14.39 -24.39 8.95
CA ALA A 162 14.41 -25.74 9.47
C ALA A 162 13.79 -26.54 8.33
N LEU A 163 14.62 -27.33 7.64
CA LEU A 163 14.16 -28.45 6.85
C LEU A 163 13.15 -29.19 7.74
N GLY A 164 11.86 -28.89 7.64
CA GLY A 164 10.98 -29.18 8.78
C GLY A 164 9.56 -28.67 8.65
N ASP A 165 9.28 -27.42 9.04
CA ASP A 165 7.97 -27.16 9.64
C ASP A 165 7.09 -26.12 8.94
N ALA A 166 5.90 -26.62 8.56
CA ALA A 166 4.61 -25.96 8.38
C ALA A 166 4.23 -25.32 7.02
N THR A 167 4.70 -25.85 5.88
CA THR A 167 3.86 -25.99 4.66
C THR A 167 4.43 -27.00 3.65
N THR A 168 5.24 -27.96 4.10
CA THR A 168 5.52 -29.14 3.28
C THR A 168 4.23 -29.94 3.23
N LEU A 169 3.40 -29.68 2.22
CA LEU A 169 2.38 -30.64 1.83
C LEU A 169 3.15 -31.93 1.55
N THR A 170 3.18 -32.84 2.51
CA THR A 170 3.57 -34.24 2.36
C THR A 170 2.51 -34.93 1.50
N HIS A 171 2.28 -34.41 0.30
CA HIS A 171 1.85 -35.23 -0.80
C HIS A 171 3.14 -35.84 -1.33
N GLU A 172 3.44 -37.06 -0.86
CA GLU A 172 4.35 -38.03 -1.51
C GLU A 172 3.81 -38.47 -2.89
N ALA A 173 3.10 -37.58 -3.60
CA ALA A 173 2.93 -37.68 -5.02
C ALA A 173 4.11 -36.89 -5.60
N GLU A 174 5.06 -37.57 -6.24
CA GLU A 174 6.13 -36.96 -7.01
C GLU A 174 5.51 -35.94 -7.98
N LEU A 175 5.43 -34.69 -7.56
CA LEU A 175 5.02 -33.62 -8.46
C LEU A 175 6.06 -33.61 -9.58
N PRO A 176 5.64 -33.55 -10.85
CA PRO A 176 6.56 -33.40 -11.98
C PRO A 176 7.16 -31.97 -11.94
N LEU A 177 8.03 -31.73 -10.96
CA LEU A 177 8.65 -30.44 -10.68
C LEU A 177 10.01 -30.39 -11.39
N LYS A 178 10.12 -29.47 -12.36
CA LYS A 178 11.40 -29.13 -12.97
C LYS A 178 11.89 -27.81 -12.37
N VAL A 179 12.97 -27.87 -11.59
CA VAL A 179 13.62 -26.68 -11.02
C VAL A 179 14.76 -26.25 -11.94
N ILE A 180 14.79 -24.97 -12.30
CA ILE A 180 15.85 -24.38 -13.13
C ILE A 180 16.49 -23.27 -12.31
N HIS A 181 17.77 -23.45 -11.99
CA HIS A 181 18.56 -22.45 -11.25
C HIS A 181 19.27 -21.53 -12.23
N VAL A 182 19.12 -20.21 -12.01
CA VAL A 182 19.73 -19.15 -12.81
C VAL A 182 20.55 -18.29 -11.87
N LEU A 183 21.85 -18.17 -12.12
CA LEU A 183 22.76 -17.36 -11.30
C LEU A 183 23.36 -16.23 -12.14
N SER A 184 23.35 -15.00 -11.62
CA SER A 184 23.96 -13.85 -12.29
C SER A 184 25.49 -13.86 -12.22
N ASP A 185 26.07 -14.46 -11.19
CA ASP A 185 27.51 -14.61 -10.98
C ASP A 185 27.79 -16.04 -10.48
N PRO A 186 27.89 -17.04 -11.40
CA PRO A 186 28.00 -18.44 -11.02
C PRO A 186 29.44 -18.81 -10.58
N PRO A 187 29.59 -19.76 -9.64
CA PRO A 187 30.90 -20.30 -9.29
C PRO A 187 31.50 -21.14 -10.43
N ALA A 188 32.83 -21.28 -10.43
CA ALA A 188 33.54 -22.11 -11.41
C ALA A 188 33.01 -23.56 -11.40
N GLY A 189 32.61 -24.05 -12.59
CA GLY A 189 32.05 -25.38 -12.77
C GLY A 189 30.52 -25.49 -12.68
N TRP A 190 29.81 -24.37 -12.53
CA TRP A 190 28.34 -24.33 -12.60
C TRP A 190 27.80 -24.92 -13.90
N GLN A 191 26.78 -25.77 -13.80
CA GLN A 191 26.16 -26.47 -14.93
C GLN A 191 24.73 -25.98 -15.21
N GLY A 192 24.22 -25.02 -14.43
CA GLY A 192 22.89 -24.44 -14.61
C GLY A 192 22.91 -23.23 -15.54
N GLU A 193 21.81 -22.48 -15.54
CA GLU A 193 21.71 -21.28 -16.36
C GLU A 193 22.46 -20.10 -15.72
N GLU A 194 22.95 -19.20 -16.55
CA GLU A 194 23.71 -18.01 -16.16
C GLU A 194 23.05 -16.74 -16.71
N GLY A 195 23.08 -15.67 -15.92
CA GLY A 195 22.62 -14.34 -16.32
C GLY A 195 21.28 -13.94 -15.69
N TYR A 196 20.44 -13.29 -16.49
CA TYR A 196 19.15 -12.74 -16.05
C TYR A 196 17.97 -13.52 -16.66
N ILE A 197 16.80 -13.41 -16.04
CA ILE A 197 15.56 -13.98 -16.58
C ILE A 197 15.08 -13.08 -17.72
N ASP A 198 15.46 -13.44 -18.94
CA ASP A 198 15.07 -12.77 -20.18
C ASP A 198 14.27 -13.70 -21.11
N LYS A 199 13.86 -13.17 -22.27
CA LYS A 199 13.10 -13.95 -23.26
C LYS A 199 13.85 -15.17 -23.76
N ALA A 200 15.16 -15.06 -24.02
CA ALA A 200 15.95 -16.14 -24.57
C ALA A 200 16.08 -17.31 -23.58
N LEU A 201 16.24 -17.00 -22.29
CA LEU A 201 16.21 -17.97 -21.21
C LEU A 201 14.82 -18.63 -21.14
N LEU A 202 13.75 -17.84 -21.11
CA LEU A 202 12.38 -18.36 -20.99
C LEU A 202 12.00 -19.25 -22.18
N GLU A 203 12.36 -18.89 -23.41
CA GLU A 203 12.16 -19.72 -24.62
C GLU A 203 12.87 -21.08 -24.53
N ARG A 204 14.09 -21.10 -23.99
CA ARG A 204 14.89 -22.32 -23.87
C ARG A 204 14.41 -23.23 -22.74
N CYS A 205 14.00 -22.63 -21.63
CA CYS A 205 13.71 -23.33 -20.40
C CYS A 205 12.25 -23.78 -20.28
N LEU A 206 11.31 -22.97 -20.78
CA LEU A 206 9.89 -23.26 -20.68
C LEU A 206 9.44 -24.22 -21.79
N PRO A 207 8.58 -25.19 -21.47
CA PRO A 207 7.88 -25.95 -22.50
C PRO A 207 7.01 -25.01 -23.33
N GLN A 208 6.79 -25.35 -24.60
CA GLN A 208 5.82 -24.66 -25.44
C GLN A 208 4.48 -24.50 -24.71
N ASP A 209 3.93 -23.29 -24.75
CA ASP A 209 2.69 -22.98 -24.05
C ASP A 209 1.53 -23.76 -24.67
N ASP A 210 0.82 -24.51 -23.84
CA ASP A 210 -0.31 -25.37 -24.21
C ASP A 210 -1.66 -24.64 -24.13
N GLY A 211 -1.66 -23.34 -23.82
CA GLY A 211 -2.86 -22.54 -23.58
C GLY A 211 -3.49 -22.74 -22.20
N GLN A 212 -3.01 -23.69 -21.40
CA GLN A 212 -3.58 -24.06 -20.10
C GLN A 212 -2.69 -23.63 -18.93
N ARG A 213 -1.38 -23.47 -19.16
CA ARG A 213 -0.44 -23.09 -18.11
C ARG A 213 -0.71 -21.69 -17.56
N GLU A 214 -0.72 -21.58 -16.23
CA GLU A 214 -0.68 -20.31 -15.50
C GLU A 214 0.77 -19.98 -15.11
N TYR A 215 1.12 -18.70 -15.17
CA TYR A 215 2.47 -18.22 -14.86
C TYR A 215 2.41 -17.30 -13.65
N PHE A 216 3.24 -17.62 -12.64
CA PHE A 216 3.36 -16.85 -11.41
C PHE A 216 4.74 -16.21 -11.33
N ILE A 217 4.79 -14.90 -11.11
CA ILE A 217 6.04 -14.13 -11.08
C ILE A 217 6.11 -13.33 -9.78
N CYS A 218 7.22 -13.42 -9.07
CA CYS A 218 7.46 -12.65 -7.86
C CYS A 218 8.95 -12.31 -7.77
N GLY A 219 9.29 -11.07 -7.44
CA GLY A 219 10.67 -10.65 -7.23
C GLY A 219 10.90 -9.16 -7.39
N PRO A 220 12.13 -8.71 -7.68
CA PRO A 220 12.44 -7.30 -7.89
C PRO A 220 11.69 -6.72 -9.11
N PRO A 221 11.23 -5.45 -9.07
CA PRO A 221 10.48 -4.85 -10.18
C PRO A 221 11.15 -4.95 -11.56
N PRO A 222 12.48 -4.75 -11.70
CA PRO A 222 13.14 -4.91 -13.01
C PRO A 222 13.00 -6.33 -13.57
N MET A 223 13.16 -7.35 -12.72
CA MET A 223 13.03 -8.76 -13.11
C MET A 223 11.59 -9.08 -13.49
N MET A 224 10.60 -8.69 -12.67
CA MET A 224 9.20 -8.97 -12.95
C MET A 224 8.74 -8.31 -14.27
N ASN A 225 9.14 -7.05 -14.50
CA ASN A 225 8.85 -6.36 -15.76
C ASN A 225 9.44 -7.09 -16.98
N ALA A 226 10.71 -7.51 -16.88
CA ALA A 226 11.38 -8.25 -17.95
C ALA A 226 10.69 -9.59 -18.24
N SER A 227 10.37 -10.36 -17.19
CA SER A 227 9.70 -11.66 -17.32
C SER A 227 8.29 -11.53 -17.89
N GLU A 228 7.49 -10.55 -17.45
CA GLU A 228 6.14 -10.31 -17.98
C GLU A 228 6.19 -9.95 -19.46
N CYS A 229 7.04 -8.98 -19.84
CA CYS A 229 7.22 -8.58 -21.23
C CYS A 229 7.65 -9.77 -22.11
N ALA A 230 8.62 -10.55 -21.64
CA ALA A 230 9.09 -11.73 -22.35
C ALA A 230 7.97 -12.77 -22.56
N LEU A 231 7.18 -13.08 -21.54
CA LEU A 231 6.07 -14.05 -21.67
C LEU A 231 4.98 -13.55 -22.63
N ILE A 232 4.65 -12.25 -22.60
CA ILE A 232 3.70 -11.66 -23.55
C ILE A 232 4.23 -11.77 -24.99
N GLU A 233 5.51 -11.50 -25.21
CA GLU A 233 6.15 -11.67 -26.52
C GLU A 233 6.17 -13.13 -26.99
N LEU A 234 6.13 -14.09 -26.07
CA LEU A 234 5.99 -15.52 -26.35
C LEU A 234 4.54 -15.95 -26.61
N GLY A 235 3.61 -15.01 -26.66
CA GLY A 235 2.20 -15.27 -26.94
C GLY A 235 1.39 -15.68 -25.71
N VAL A 236 1.95 -15.56 -24.50
CA VAL A 236 1.20 -15.80 -23.27
C VAL A 236 0.24 -14.61 -23.04
N PRO A 237 -1.08 -14.83 -22.97
CA PRO A 237 -2.02 -13.77 -22.72
C PRO A 237 -1.87 -13.24 -21.30
N ALA A 238 -1.93 -11.92 -21.15
CA ALA A 238 -1.82 -11.25 -19.85
C ALA A 238 -2.81 -11.75 -18.79
N THR A 239 -3.94 -12.33 -19.20
CA THR A 239 -4.93 -12.93 -18.30
C THR A 239 -4.46 -14.20 -17.59
N ARG A 240 -3.36 -14.83 -18.03
CA ARG A 240 -2.73 -16.01 -17.42
C ARG A 240 -1.42 -15.69 -16.69
N LEU A 241 -1.05 -14.41 -16.64
CA LEU A 241 0.10 -13.92 -15.88
C LEU A 241 -0.39 -13.38 -14.55
N THR A 242 0.10 -13.97 -13.45
CA THR A 242 -0.14 -13.46 -12.10
C THR A 242 1.19 -13.02 -11.51
N SER A 243 1.30 -11.73 -11.19
CA SER A 243 2.51 -11.17 -10.63
C SER A 243 2.25 -10.60 -9.25
N ASP A 244 3.09 -10.99 -8.29
CA ASP A 244 3.06 -10.49 -6.93
C ASP A 244 4.11 -9.38 -6.77
N ARG A 245 3.63 -8.13 -6.72
CA ARG A 245 4.49 -6.94 -6.81
C ARG A 245 4.62 -6.29 -5.44
N PHE A 246 5.47 -6.88 -4.59
CA PHE A 246 5.76 -6.40 -3.23
C PHE A 246 6.57 -5.09 -3.12
N ALA A 247 6.70 -4.31 -4.19
CA ALA A 247 7.51 -3.09 -4.18
C ALA A 247 6.86 -2.00 -3.31
N ILE A 248 7.18 -2.03 -2.01
CA ILE A 248 7.00 -0.93 -1.05
C ILE A 248 8.07 0.11 -1.35
N VAL A 249 7.94 0.82 -2.49
CA VAL A 249 8.69 2.06 -2.73
C VAL A 249 7.89 3.22 -2.16
#